data_AF-A0A2H0WZR7-F1
#
_entry.id   AF-A0A2H0WZR7-F1
#
_cell.length_a   1.000
_cell.length_b   1.000
_cell.length_c   1.000
_cell.angle_alpha   90.00
_cell.angle_beta   90.00
_cell.angle_gamma   90.00
#
_symmetry.space_group_name_H-M   'P 1'
#
loop_
_entity.id
_entity.type
_entity.pdbx_description
1 polymer ?
#
loop_
_entity_poly.entity_id
_entity_poly.type
_entity_poly.pdbx_seq_one_letter_code
_entity_poly.pdbx_strand_id
1 'polypeptide(L)' 'MIDRKTKKEKRAEKEIIDLLKSEERGWTQEKIMDAAGLGWDLTILCLSRLCRGKQVECVPHSHTANGLRVEYRLI' A
#
# COMPACT_ATOMS: atom_id res chain seq x y z
N MET A 1 -21.06 4.36 -11.66
CA MET A 1 -20.20 3.24 -12.11
C MET A 1 -19.85 2.40 -10.90
N ILE A 2 -20.32 1.15 -10.83
CA ILE A 2 -19.94 0.23 -9.75
C ILE A 2 -18.61 -0.40 -10.18
N ASP A 3 -17.54 0.00 -9.52
CA ASP A 3 -16.20 -0.50 -9.78
C ASP A 3 -16.11 -1.96 -9.31
N ARG A 4 -16.32 -2.91 -10.25
CA ARG A 4 -16.27 -4.35 -9.95
C ARG A 4 -14.82 -4.76 -9.73
N LYS A 5 -14.44 -4.82 -8.45
CA LYS A 5 -13.15 -5.33 -8.00
C LYS A 5 -12.93 -6.78 -8.45
N THR A 6 -11.87 -7.02 -9.21
CA THR A 6 -11.46 -8.36 -9.65
C THR A 6 -10.98 -9.20 -8.46
N LYS A 7 -11.00 -10.54 -8.60
CA LYS A 7 -10.48 -11.45 -7.57
C LYS A 7 -9.00 -11.17 -7.24
N LYS A 8 -8.23 -10.73 -8.25
CA LYS A 8 -6.80 -10.37 -8.09
C LYS A 8 -6.61 -9.15 -7.21
N GLU A 9 -7.38 -8.08 -7.43
CA GLU A 9 -7.31 -6.86 -6.62
C GLU A 9 -7.69 -7.12 -5.16
N LYS A 10 -8.74 -7.91 -4.90
CA LYS A 10 -9.13 -8.28 -3.54
C LYS A 10 -8.03 -9.04 -2.79
N ARG A 11 -7.33 -9.94 -3.49
CA ARG A 11 -6.19 -10.66 -2.93
C ARG A 11 -5.03 -9.71 -2.64
N ALA A 12 -4.68 -8.87 -3.60
CA ALA A 12 -3.59 -7.90 -3.47
C ALA A 12 -3.80 -6.96 -2.28
N GLU A 13 -5.01 -6.41 -2.10
CA GLU A 13 -5.31 -5.57 -0.94
C GLU A 13 -5.19 -6.30 0.38
N LYS A 14 -5.65 -7.56 0.43
CA LYS A 14 -5.51 -8.38 1.64
C LYS A 14 -4.04 -8.61 1.98
N GLU A 15 -3.22 -8.97 0.98
CA GLU A 15 -1.77 -9.16 1.19
C GLU A 15 -1.09 -7.87 1.64
N ILE A 16 -1.42 -6.73 1.04
CA ILE A 16 -0.92 -5.42 1.47
C ILE A 16 -1.31 -5.14 2.93
N ILE A 17 -2.57 -5.35 3.32
CA ILE A 17 -3.02 -5.17 4.70
C ILE A 17 -2.26 -6.11 5.66
N ASP A 18 -2.13 -7.39 5.32
CA ASP A 18 -1.42 -8.36 6.16
C ASP A 18 0.06 -8.00 6.31
N LEU A 19 0.72 -7.47 5.27
CA LEU A 19 2.08 -6.93 5.36
C LEU A 19 2.15 -5.73 6.30
N LEU A 20 1.23 -4.77 6.15
CA LEU A 20 1.17 -3.59 7.01
C LEU A 20 0.87 -3.93 8.48
N LYS A 21 0.13 -5.02 8.76
CA LYS A 21 -0.09 -5.52 10.13
C LYS A 21 1.18 -6.09 10.75
N SER A 22 2.08 -6.64 9.93
CA SER A 22 3.30 -7.27 10.41
C SER A 22 4.37 -6.27 10.86
N GLU A 23 4.23 -4.97 10.56
CA GLU A 23 5.26 -3.96 10.82
C GLU A 23 4.62 -2.67 11.34
N GLU A 24 4.85 -2.36 12.62
CA GLU A 24 4.30 -1.16 13.26
C GLU A 24 4.90 0.15 12.73
N ARG A 25 6.11 0.10 12.13
CA ARG A 25 6.76 1.29 11.55
C ARG A 25 6.23 1.69 10.17
N GLY A 26 5.42 0.84 9.54
CA GLY A 26 4.92 1.05 8.18
C GLY A 26 5.88 0.60 7.10
N TRP A 27 5.36 0.58 5.87
CA TRP A 27 6.07 0.08 4.71
C TRP A 27 6.17 1.14 3.61
N THR A 28 7.30 1.17 2.91
CA THR A 28 7.42 1.94 1.67
C THR A 28 6.81 1.17 0.50
N GLN A 29 6.33 1.88 -0.52
CA GLN A 29 5.73 1.25 -1.70
C GLN A 29 6.62 0.17 -2.33
N GLU A 30 7.92 0.44 -2.48
CA GLU A 30 8.89 -0.48 -3.06
C GLU A 30 8.95 -1.80 -2.28
N LYS A 31 8.97 -1.74 -0.94
CA LYS A 31 8.98 -2.93 -0.09
C LYS A 31 7.67 -3.70 -0.14
N ILE A 32 6.53 -3.00 -0.26
CA ILE A 32 5.22 -3.63 -0.41
C ILE A 32 5.16 -4.41 -1.72
N MET A 33 5.66 -3.82 -2.81
CA MET A 33 5.71 -4.48 -4.11
C MET A 33 6.55 -5.74 -4.07
N ASP A 34 7.74 -5.65 -3.49
CA ASP A 34 8.68 -6.77 -3.36
C ASP A 34 8.09 -7.90 -2.49
N ALA A 35 7.60 -7.56 -1.30
CA ALA A 35 7.05 -8.53 -0.36
C ALA A 35 5.73 -9.17 -0.82
N ALA A 36 4.87 -8.41 -1.50
CA ALA A 36 3.61 -8.93 -2.03
C ALA A 36 3.76 -9.58 -3.43
N GLY A 37 4.92 -9.44 -4.08
CA GLY A 37 5.12 -9.87 -5.46
C GLY A 37 4.17 -9.17 -6.45
N LEU A 38 3.83 -7.90 -6.20
CA LEU A 38 2.84 -7.14 -6.97
C LEU A 38 3.51 -6.14 -7.91
N GLY A 39 2.95 -6.00 -9.12
CA GLY A 39 3.38 -4.97 -10.06
C GLY A 39 3.02 -3.56 -9.60
N TRP A 40 3.74 -2.57 -10.12
CA TRP A 40 3.62 -1.15 -9.75
C TRP A 40 2.19 -0.63 -9.86
N ASP A 41 1.52 -0.85 -11.00
CA ASP A 41 0.15 -0.37 -11.25
C ASP A 41 -0.86 -0.91 -10.24
N LEU A 42 -0.76 -2.21 -9.93
CA LEU A 42 -1.69 -2.86 -9.01
C LEU A 42 -1.46 -2.39 -7.58
N THR A 43 -0.20 -2.23 -7.17
CA THR A 43 0.15 -1.72 -5.85
C THR A 43 -0.36 -0.30 -5.64
N ILE A 44 -0.14 0.61 -6.61
CA ILE A 44 -0.64 1.99 -6.52
C ILE A 44 -2.17 2.02 -6.45
N LEU A 45 -2.85 1.23 -7.29
CA LEU A 45 -4.31 1.16 -7.30
C LEU A 45 -4.85 0.71 -5.94
N CYS A 46 -4.29 -0.37 -5.38
CA CYS A 46 -4.68 -0.91 -4.09
C CYS A 46 -4.39 0.09 -2.95
N LEU A 47 -3.18 0.64 -2.87
CA LEU A 47 -2.82 1.62 -1.84
C LEU A 47 -3.68 2.89 -1.91
N SER A 48 -3.97 3.40 -3.11
CA SER A 48 -4.87 4.54 -3.30
C SER A 48 -6.29 4.25 -2.78
N ARG A 49 -6.79 3.03 -3.01
CA ARG A 49 -8.09 2.59 -2.49
C ARG A 49 -8.10 2.41 -0.99
N LEU A 50 -7.04 1.83 -0.42
CA LEU A 50 -6.90 1.64 1.01
C LEU A 50 -6.78 2.97 1.75
N CYS A 51 -6.00 3.93 1.21
CA CYS A 51 -5.94 5.30 1.73
C CYS A 51 -7.30 6.02 1.62
N ARG A 52 -8.02 5.91 0.50
CA ARG A 52 -9.39 6.46 0.37
C ARG A 52 -10.40 5.81 1.32
N GLY A 53 -10.24 4.51 1.56
CA GLY A 53 -11.08 3.73 2.47
C GLY A 53 -10.74 3.93 3.94
N LYS A 54 -9.78 4.80 4.28
CA LYS A 54 -9.30 5.05 5.65
C LYS A 54 -8.86 3.76 6.38
N GLN A 55 -8.37 2.77 5.64
CA GLN A 55 -7.75 1.57 6.22
C GLN A 55 -6.24 1.76 6.38
N VAL A 56 -5.64 2.57 5.53
CA VAL A 56 -4.21 2.84 5.49
C VAL A 56 -4.01 4.35 5.49
N GLU A 57 -3.09 4.86 6.29
CA GLU A 57 -2.62 6.24 6.18
C GLU A 57 -1.37 6.31 5.30
N CYS A 58 -1.32 7.37 4.50
CA CYS A 58 -0.23 7.70 3.62
C CYS A 58 0.63 8.76 4.33
N VAL A 59 1.70 8.35 5.01
CA VAL A 59 2.58 9.22 5.80
C VAL A 59 3.75 9.68 4.94
N PRO A 60 3.89 10.98 4.65
CA PRO A 60 5.09 11.49 4.00
C PRO A 60 6.26 11.38 4.99
N HIS A 61 7.22 10.51 4.69
CA HIS A 61 8.46 10.42 5.46
C HIS A 61 9.42 11.47 4.91
N SER A 62 9.70 12.48 5.73
CA SER A 62 10.53 13.62 5.35
C SER A 62 11.94 13.22 4.93
N HIS A 63 12.32 13.71 3.75
CA HIS A 63 13.68 13.83 3.19
C HIS A 63 14.70 12.79 3.65
N THR A 64 14.76 11.68 2.92
CA THR A 64 16.02 10.95 2.81
C THR A 64 16.91 11.63 1.77
N ALA A 65 18.23 11.39 1.79
CA ALA A 65 19.17 11.94 0.80
C ALA A 65 18.80 11.64 -0.67
N ASN A 66 17.84 10.72 -0.91
CA ASN A 66 17.36 10.29 -2.22
C ASN A 66 15.94 10.78 -2.55
N GLY A 67 15.38 11.74 -1.79
CA GLY A 67 14.07 12.34 -2.05
C GLY A 67 12.97 12.02 -1.03
N LEU A 68 11.74 12.46 -1.35
CA LEU A 68 10.53 12.22 -0.58
C LEU A 68 10.10 10.75 -0.70
N ARG A 69 10.08 10.03 0.42
CA ARG A 69 9.54 8.66 0.49
C ARG A 69 8.19 8.69 1.20
N VAL A 70 7.23 7.96 0.68
CA VAL A 70 5.91 7.77 1.31
C VAL A 70 5.91 6.42 2.03
N GLU A 71 5.53 6.44 3.29
CA GLU A 71 5.26 5.26 4.09
C GLU A 71 3.75 5.05 4.19
N TYR A 72 3.35 3.79 4.20
CA TYR A 72 1.97 3.36 4.35
C TYR A 72 1.85 2.63 5.68
N ARG A 73 0.88 2.99 6.51
CA ARG A 73 0.60 2.40 7.83
C ARG A 73 -0.88 2.10 7.97
N LEU A 74 -1.25 1.09 8.76
CA LEU A 74 -2.67 0.85 9.05
C LEU A 74 -3.20 1.90 10.03
N ILE A 75 -4.48 2.27 9.85
CA ILE A 75 -5.24 3.16 10.73
C ILE A 75 -6.05 2.32 11.73
#